data_AF-A0A0K9Q4U2-F1
#
_entry.id   AF-A0A0K9Q4U2-F1
#
_cell.length_a   1.000
_cell.length_b   1.000
_cell.length_c   1.000
_cell.angle_alpha   90.00
_cell.angle_beta   90.00
_cell.angle_gamma   90.00
#
_symmetry.space_group_name_H-M   'P 1'
#
loop_
_entity.id
_entity.type
_entity.pdbx_description
1 polymer ?
#
loop_
_entity_poly.entity_id
_entity_poly.type
_entity_poly.pdbx_seq_one_letter_code
_entity_poly.pdbx_strand_id
1 'polypeptide(L)' 'MLDTQGKPILLCSNNSNTSHIYDLPSFSERGKIFSKEEIRSIQTGPNGLFFTGDGSGELKVWKWS' A
#
# COMPACT_ATOMS: atom_id res chain seq x y z
N MET A 1 1.10 4.58 -7.92
CA MET A 1 2.23 3.62 -8.01
C MET A 1 1.90 2.59 -9.10
N LEU A 2 2.88 1.81 -9.56
CA LEU A 2 2.63 0.69 -10.49
C LEU A 2 2.76 -0.62 -9.72
N ASP A 3 1.91 -1.59 -10.01
CA ASP A 3 2.12 -2.97 -9.55
C ASP A 3 3.23 -3.67 -10.35
N THR A 4 3.50 -4.94 -10.03
CA THR A 4 4.54 -5.74 -10.69
C THR A 4 4.26 -6.04 -12.16
N GLN A 5 3.01 -5.87 -12.62
CA GLN A 5 2.62 -6.02 -14.01
C GLN A 5 2.58 -4.66 -14.75
N GLY A 6 2.96 -3.58 -14.07
CA GLY A 6 2.96 -2.22 -14.64
C GLY A 6 1.59 -1.54 -14.64
N LYS A 7 0.56 -2.12 -14.00
CA LYS A 7 -0.78 -1.50 -13.93
C LYS A 7 -0.80 -0.44 -12.82
N PRO A 8 -1.39 0.75 -13.09
CA PRO A 8 -1.47 1.81 -12.10
C PRO A 8 -2.46 1.47 -10.97
N ILE A 9 -2.02 1.71 -9.74
CA ILE A 9 -2.83 1.57 -8.53
C ILE A 9 -2.69 2.78 -7.62
N LEU A 10 -3.74 3.03 -6.84
CA LEU A 10 -3.78 4.01 -5.77
C LEU A 10 -3.72 3.29 -4.42
N LEU A 11 -2.84 3.75 -3.53
CA LEU A 11 -2.75 3.28 -2.16
C LEU A 11 -3.11 4.44 -1.23
N CYS A 12 -4.12 4.25 -0.40
CA CYS A 12 -4.65 5.27 0.50
C CYS A 12 -4.62 4.76 1.94
N SER A 13 -3.76 5.34 2.77
CA SER A 13 -3.90 5.21 4.22
C SER A 13 -4.89 6.25 4.73
N ASN A 14 -5.60 5.89 5.79
CA ASN A 14 -6.43 6.79 6.59
C ASN A 14 -5.92 6.77 8.03
N ASN A 15 -6.52 7.55 8.93
CA ASN A 15 -6.19 7.54 10.37
C ASN A 15 -6.74 6.28 11.08
N SER A 16 -6.86 5.17 10.37
CA SER A 16 -7.06 3.86 10.96
C SER A 16 -5.81 3.01 10.74
N ASN A 17 -5.84 1.79 11.23
CA ASN A 17 -4.79 0.79 11.03
C ASN A 17 -4.94 0.03 9.69
N THR A 18 -5.55 0.67 8.69
CA THR A 18 -5.79 0.07 7.38
C THR A 18 -5.35 0.99 6.25
N SER A 19 -4.83 0.38 5.19
CA SER A 19 -4.62 1.07 3.90
C SER A 19 -5.38 0.36 2.81
N HIS A 20 -6.13 1.11 2.02
CA HIS A 20 -6.92 0.60 0.92
C HIS A 20 -6.16 0.72 -0.39
N ILE A 21 -6.43 -0.21 -1.30
CA ILE A 21 -5.78 -0.29 -2.60
C ILE A 21 -6.85 -0.33 -3.66
N TYR A 22 -6.72 0.56 -4.64
CA TYR A 22 -7.68 0.69 -5.73
C TYR A 22 -6.97 0.55 -7.07
N ASP A 23 -7.64 -0.13 -8.00
CA ASP A 23 -7.27 -0.10 -9.41
C ASP A 23 -7.51 1.29 -9.99
N LEU A 24 -6.58 1.77 -10.82
CA LEU A 24 -6.82 2.94 -11.66
C LEU A 24 -7.04 2.53 -13.12
N PRO A 25 -7.92 3.23 -13.86
CA PRO A 25 -8.70 4.40 -13.43
C PRO A 25 -10.06 4.05 -12.78
N SER A 26 -10.41 2.76 -12.62
CA SER A 26 -11.76 2.33 -12.20
C SER A 26 -12.11 2.68 -10.76
N PHE A 27 -11.12 2.92 -9.90
CA PHE A 27 -11.28 3.01 -8.45
C PHE A 27 -11.95 1.77 -7.82
N SER A 28 -11.90 0.62 -8.49
CA SER A 28 -12.38 -0.63 -7.91
C SER A 28 -11.42 -1.08 -6.80
N GLU A 29 -11.96 -1.37 -5.62
CA GLU A 29 -11.18 -1.86 -4.49
C GLU A 29 -10.52 -3.20 -4.87
N ARG A 30 -9.19 -3.21 -4.85
CA ARG A 30 -8.37 -4.39 -5.12
C ARG A 30 -8.07 -5.15 -3.83
N GLY A 31 -7.88 -4.43 -2.72
CA GLY A 31 -7.55 -5.05 -1.44
C GLY A 31 -7.25 -4.05 -0.32
N LYS A 32 -6.91 -4.60 0.84
CA LYS A 32 -6.60 -3.87 2.07
C LYS A 32 -5.33 -4.41 2.72
N ILE A 33 -4.56 -3.51 3.32
CA ILE A 33 -3.42 -3.83 4.17
C ILE A 33 -3.80 -3.48 5.61
N PHE A 34 -3.47 -4.38 6.53
CA PHE A 34 -3.64 -4.19 7.97
C PHE A 34 -2.30 -4.02 8.67
N SER A 35 -2.25 -3.06 9.59
CA SER A 35 -1.10 -2.74 10.43
C SER A 35 -1.50 -2.76 11.90
N LYS A 36 -0.51 -2.69 12.80
CA LYS A 36 -0.77 -2.65 14.24
C LYS A 36 -1.27 -1.27 14.65
N GLU A 37 -0.64 -0.23 14.12
CA GLU A 37 -1.03 1.16 14.28
C GLU A 37 -1.29 1.84 12.92
N GLU A 38 -1.58 3.14 12.91
CA GLU A 38 -1.79 3.91 11.67
C GLU A 38 -0.58 3.82 10.74
N ILE A 39 -0.82 3.57 9.45
CA ILE A 39 0.24 3.62 8.43
C ILE A 39 0.55 5.09 8.14
N ARG A 40 1.74 5.53 8.56
CA ARG A 40 2.19 6.93 8.45
C ARG A 40 3.16 7.18 7.30
N SER A 41 3.71 6.11 6.73
CA SER A 41 4.61 6.21 5.59
C SER A 41 4.37 5.08 4.60
N ILE A 42 4.30 5.44 3.33
CA ILE A 42 4.25 4.53 2.19
C ILE A 42 5.33 4.97 1.22
N GLN A 43 6.26 4.09 0.87
CA GLN A 43 7.33 4.38 -0.08
C GLN A 43 7.40 3.32 -1.17
N THR A 44 7.50 3.76 -2.42
CA THR A 44 7.81 2.86 -3.56
C THR A 44 9.27 2.41 -3.51
N GLY A 45 9.49 1.12 -3.70
CA GLY A 45 10.80 0.49 -3.86
C GLY A 45 11.08 0.06 -5.30
N PRO A 46 12.28 -0.50 -5.55
CA PRO A 46 12.61 -1.07 -6.85
C PRO A 46 11.75 -2.31 -7.16
N ASN A 47 11.66 -2.68 -8.44
CA ASN A 47 11.06 -3.95 -8.91
C ASN A 47 9.61 -4.19 -8.46
N GLY A 48 8.79 -3.13 -8.37
CA GLY A 48 7.38 -3.24 -7.98
C GLY A 48 7.16 -3.55 -6.49
N LEU A 49 8.20 -3.38 -5.67
CA LEU A 49 8.08 -3.42 -4.21
C LEU A 49 7.54 -2.10 -3.66
N PHE A 50 6.93 -2.17 -2.50
CA PHE A 50 6.66 -0.99 -1.69
C PHE A 50 6.74 -1.32 -0.20
N PHE A 51 6.93 -0.27 0.59
CA PHE A 51 7.13 -0.33 2.03
C PHE A 51 6.02 0.40 2.73
N THR A 52 5.58 -0.13 3.87
CA THR A 52 4.68 0.56 4.80
C THR A 52 5.33 0.64 6.16
N GLY A 53 5.35 1.82 6.77
CA GLY A 53 5.75 2.03 8.16
C GLY A 53 4.55 2.48 9.00
N ASP A 54 4.33 1.83 10.14
CA ASP A 54 3.25 2.18 11.06
C ASP A 54 3.72 2.92 12.32
N GLY A 55 2.76 3.44 13.09
CA GLY A 55 3.01 4.21 14.30
C GLY A 55 3.78 3.47 15.41
N SER A 56 3.79 2.13 15.39
CA SER A 56 4.51 1.31 16.36
C SER A 56 5.99 1.13 16.00
N GLY A 57 6.41 1.64 14.83
CA GLY A 57 7.74 1.42 14.25
C GLY A 57 7.85 0.12 13.46
N GLU A 58 6.76 -0.60 13.21
CA GLU A 58 6.77 -1.79 12.37
C GLU A 58 6.93 -1.39 10.90
N LEU A 59 7.88 -2.04 10.21
CA LEU A 59 8.09 -1.88 8.78
C LEU A 59 7.74 -3.19 8.07
N LYS A 60 6.89 -3.10 7.05
CA LYS A 60 6.52 -4.24 6.19
C LYS A 60 6.93 -3.97 4.75
N VAL A 61 7.37 -5.03 4.08
CA VAL A 61 7.73 -5.03 2.66
C VAL A 61 6.68 -5.82 1.91
N TRP A 62 6.21 -5.26 0.80
CA TRP A 62 5.13 -5.84 0.01
C TRP A 62 5.54 -6.00 -1.44
N LYS A 63 5.07 -7.09 -2.05
CA LYS A 63 5.16 -7.35 -3.49
C LYS A 63 3.78 -7.80 -3.96
N TRP A 64 3.21 -7.08 -4.92
CA TRP A 64 2.00 -7.53 -5.60
C TRP A 64 2.33 -8.63 -6.60
N SER A 65 1.51 -9.69 -6.67
CA SER A 65 1.52 -10.66 -7.77
C SER A 65 0.35 -10.40 -8.71
#